data_AF-A0A0G0LUH3-F1
#
_entry.id   AF-A0A0G0LUH3-F1
#
_cell.length_a   1.000
_cell.length_b   1.000
_cell.length_c   1.000
_cell.angle_alpha   90.00
_cell.angle_beta   90.00
_cell.angle_gamma   90.00
#
_symmetry.space_group_name_H-M   'P 1'
#
loop_
_entity.id
_entity.type
_entity.pdbx_description
1 polymer ?
#
loop_
_entity_poly.entity_id
_entity_poly.type
_entity_poly.pdbx_seq_one_letter_code
_entity_poly.pdbx_strand_id
1 'polypeptide(L)'
;MVQKIIQFLIRHPFEVIFSLAVLPAIVSFGSIIFAGFFLLTAISIATIFVFDGFKQKSRKKHFIGGSYVLLGFVFFFLTLRVSWFWLTIFPLIAIIYFIVQKNKLTVRLEKKDMDTLKYIYIVGIFFIAILPFIESALNDKFIRNSILKAKSQNQTIDNEISAAKDVAAKKTKTIAEDPVISAYIASNKTSELSTYSQTKMLQNDLSSLTITNELGYVLVRAHKPASFGDNILNSNPFAKEILEGKPANSIERSSDGLLSNTAGTPIIKDGKIIGAIFGGYLFNDKLSKSLHNKTHINVGFLTDGKIYGYYSDSKDILRFFASQNFTPLSSKNEGAVIAKGGQIYTVYSSTIKDAGDKSAGNIITVSFLGNNYVSVQAWLILTILSTLALTIFAYKEKFIRM
;
A
#
# COMPACT_ATOMS: atom_id res chain seq x y z
N MET A 1 34.21 -44.61 8.82
CA MET A 1 33.45 -43.58 8.06
C MET A 1 33.44 -42.23 8.79
N VAL A 2 32.92 -42.18 10.02
CA VAL A 2 32.85 -40.99 10.89
C VAL A 2 34.19 -40.27 11.11
N GLN A 3 35.25 -41.01 11.42
CA GLN A 3 36.60 -40.45 11.65
C GLN A 3 37.21 -39.81 10.39
N LYS A 4 36.87 -40.34 9.20
CA LYS A 4 37.30 -39.80 7.90
C LYS A 4 36.51 -38.56 7.51
N ILE A 5 35.22 -38.49 7.87
CA ILE A 5 34.39 -37.28 7.71
C ILE A 5 34.86 -36.17 8.67
N ILE A 6 35.21 -36.52 9.91
CA ILE A 6 35.83 -35.57 10.86
C ILE A 6 37.16 -35.05 10.31
N GLN A 7 38.04 -35.94 9.82
CA GLN A 7 39.29 -35.50 9.19
C GLN A 7 39.07 -34.64 7.94
N PHE A 8 37.99 -34.86 7.18
CA PHE A 8 37.61 -34.03 6.04
C PHE A 8 37.13 -32.64 6.50
N LEU A 9 36.24 -32.57 7.50
CA LEU A 9 35.76 -31.29 8.08
C LEU A 9 36.90 -30.49 8.71
N ILE A 10 37.88 -31.16 9.33
CA ILE A 10 39.08 -30.54 9.90
C ILE A 10 40.07 -30.11 8.81
N ARG A 11 40.17 -30.84 7.69
CA ARG A 11 41.03 -30.48 6.55
C ARG A 11 40.46 -29.38 5.66
N HIS A 12 39.14 -29.26 5.59
CA HIS A 12 38.43 -28.34 4.71
C HIS A 12 37.44 -27.44 5.49
N PRO A 13 37.86 -26.81 6.60
CA PRO A 13 36.95 -26.04 7.44
C PRO A 13 36.42 -24.81 6.69
N PHE A 14 37.18 -24.28 5.74
CA PHE A 14 36.80 -23.12 4.95
C PHE A 14 35.70 -23.45 3.94
N GLU A 15 35.85 -24.53 3.16
CA GLU A 15 34.84 -24.93 2.17
C GLU A 15 33.51 -25.29 2.86
N VAL A 16 33.60 -25.89 4.05
CA VAL A 16 32.45 -26.30 4.86
C VAL A 16 31.74 -25.08 5.49
N ILE A 17 32.48 -24.15 6.09
CA ILE A 17 31.91 -22.91 6.66
C ILE A 17 31.35 -22.01 5.53
N PHE A 18 32.03 -21.93 4.40
CA PHE A 18 31.57 -21.14 3.25
C PHE A 18 30.28 -21.71 2.65
N SER A 19 30.18 -23.03 2.51
CA SER A 19 28.98 -23.70 1.98
C SER A 19 27.81 -23.76 2.98
N LEU A 20 28.08 -23.90 4.29
CA LEU A 20 27.03 -24.02 5.31
C LEU A 20 26.60 -22.69 5.94
N ALA A 21 27.45 -21.66 5.97
CA ALA A 21 27.14 -20.40 6.64
C ALA A 21 27.03 -19.21 5.68
N VAL A 22 27.95 -19.10 4.72
CA VAL A 22 28.04 -17.91 3.84
C VAL A 22 27.00 -17.95 2.72
N LEU A 23 26.80 -19.11 2.09
CA LEU A 23 25.78 -19.29 1.04
C LEU A 23 24.34 -19.05 1.54
N PRO A 24 23.91 -19.63 2.68
CA PRO A 24 22.60 -19.32 3.25
C PRO A 24 22.47 -17.87 3.70
N ALA A 25 23.51 -17.25 4.28
CA ALA A 25 23.49 -15.85 4.69
C ALA A 25 23.36 -14.88 3.50
N ILE A 26 24.04 -15.15 2.39
CA ILE A 26 23.92 -14.35 1.15
C ILE A 26 22.50 -14.42 0.57
N VAL A 27 21.83 -15.56 0.68
CA VAL A 27 20.46 -15.77 0.17
C VAL A 27 19.39 -15.15 1.09
N SER A 28 19.65 -15.08 2.39
CA SER A 28 18.64 -14.73 3.39
C SER A 28 18.65 -13.27 3.83
N PHE A 29 19.70 -12.51 3.56
CA PHE A 29 19.71 -11.05 3.74
C PHE A 29 19.27 -10.35 2.44
N GLY A 30 17.95 -10.23 2.24
CA GLY A 30 17.31 -9.61 1.07
C GLY A 30 17.62 -8.13 0.80
N SER A 31 18.57 -7.52 1.53
CA SER A 31 19.13 -6.23 1.13
C SER A 31 20.46 -6.46 0.43
N ILE A 32 20.51 -6.07 -0.84
CA ILE A 32 21.67 -6.25 -1.73
C ILE A 32 22.96 -5.64 -1.11
N ILE A 33 22.81 -4.63 -0.25
CA ILE A 33 23.90 -3.99 0.50
C ILE A 33 24.60 -4.98 1.45
N PHE A 34 23.85 -5.83 2.16
CA PHE A 34 24.41 -6.80 3.11
C PHE A 34 25.03 -8.00 2.41
N ALA A 35 24.39 -8.53 1.36
CA ALA A 35 24.99 -9.59 0.54
C ALA A 35 26.30 -9.13 -0.11
N GLY A 36 26.34 -7.88 -0.59
CA GLY A 36 27.56 -7.24 -1.07
C GLY A 36 28.63 -7.04 -0.01
N PHE A 37 28.24 -6.63 1.20
CA PHE A 37 29.17 -6.48 2.32
C PHE A 37 29.80 -7.82 2.71
N PHE A 38 29.03 -8.89 2.82
CA PHE A 38 29.56 -10.22 3.12
C PHE A 38 30.40 -10.80 1.96
N LEU A 39 30.02 -10.54 0.70
CA LEU A 39 30.83 -10.92 -0.45
C LEU A 39 32.15 -10.16 -0.49
N LEU A 40 32.14 -8.84 -0.27
CA LEU A 40 33.35 -8.01 -0.15
C LEU A 40 34.23 -8.44 1.02
N THR A 41 33.63 -8.79 2.15
CA THR A 41 34.35 -9.28 3.33
C THR A 41 34.97 -10.65 3.05
N ALA A 42 34.23 -11.56 2.41
CA ALA A 42 34.74 -12.88 2.01
C ALA A 42 35.85 -12.78 0.95
N ILE A 43 35.71 -11.89 -0.04
CA ILE A 43 36.75 -11.59 -1.03
C ILE A 43 37.96 -10.97 -0.34
N SER A 44 37.77 -10.03 0.58
CA SER A 44 38.87 -9.39 1.33
C SER A 44 39.62 -10.39 2.19
N ILE A 45 38.91 -11.26 2.91
CA ILE A 45 39.49 -12.36 3.71
C ILE A 45 40.24 -13.34 2.80
N ALA A 46 39.63 -13.77 1.68
CA ALA A 46 40.29 -14.65 0.73
C ALA A 46 41.55 -14.01 0.13
N THR A 47 41.53 -12.70 -0.14
CA THR A 47 42.68 -11.96 -0.65
C THR A 47 43.80 -11.89 0.39
N ILE A 48 43.48 -11.61 1.66
CA ILE A 48 44.45 -11.60 2.77
C ILE A 48 45.10 -12.98 2.95
N PHE A 49 44.33 -14.06 2.95
CA PHE A 49 44.85 -15.42 3.10
C PHE A 49 45.69 -15.88 1.90
N VAL A 50 45.30 -15.51 0.67
CA VAL A 50 46.12 -15.77 -0.52
C VAL A 50 47.44 -15.00 -0.46
N PHE A 51 47.43 -13.75 0.04
CA PHE A 51 48.66 -12.97 0.20
C PHE A 51 49.59 -13.54 1.29
N ASP A 52 49.05 -14.03 2.40
CA ASP A 52 49.87 -14.58 3.50
C ASP A 52 50.42 -15.98 3.15
N GLY A 53 49.68 -16.77 2.35
CA GLY A 53 50.18 -18.02 1.76
C GLY A 53 51.28 -17.82 0.70
N PHE A 54 51.40 -16.62 0.12
CA PHE A 54 52.40 -16.28 -0.91
C PHE A 54 53.61 -15.52 -0.38
N LYS A 55 53.92 -15.65 0.91
CA LYS A 55 55.16 -15.16 1.55
C LYS A 55 56.45 -15.87 1.08
N GLN A 56 56.48 -16.37 -0.16
CA GLN A 56 57.71 -16.76 -0.86
C GLN A 56 57.87 -15.96 -2.18
N LYS A 57 58.81 -15.00 -2.12
CA LYS A 57 59.62 -14.44 -3.21
C LYS A 57 58.91 -14.07 -4.53
N SER A 58 58.36 -12.85 -4.64
CA SER A 58 58.46 -12.00 -5.86
C SER A 58 57.63 -10.72 -5.76
N ARG A 59 58.26 -9.56 -5.98
CA ARG A 59 57.69 -8.20 -5.83
C ARG A 59 56.75 -7.72 -6.96
N LYS A 60 56.48 -8.49 -8.02
CA LYS A 60 55.62 -8.05 -9.16
C LYS A 60 54.10 -8.22 -8.94
N LYS A 61 53.64 -8.62 -7.74
CA LYS A 61 52.26 -9.10 -7.51
C LYS A 61 51.25 -8.05 -7.01
N HIS A 62 51.66 -6.82 -6.70
CA HIS A 62 50.74 -5.82 -6.13
C HIS A 62 49.75 -5.23 -7.14
N PHE A 63 50.06 -5.23 -8.44
CA PHE A 63 49.19 -4.65 -9.47
C PHE A 63 47.94 -5.49 -9.77
N ILE A 64 48.05 -6.82 -9.62
CA ILE A 64 46.96 -7.77 -9.92
C ILE A 64 45.88 -7.76 -8.82
N GLY A 65 46.26 -7.50 -7.57
CA GLY A 65 45.31 -7.41 -6.45
C GLY A 65 44.34 -6.24 -6.56
N GLY A 66 44.83 -5.07 -7.01
CA GLY A 66 44.01 -3.88 -7.21
C GLY A 66 42.93 -4.05 -8.29
N SER A 67 43.25 -4.77 -9.37
CA SER A 67 42.28 -5.05 -10.44
C SER A 67 41.11 -5.94 -9.99
N TYR A 68 41.32 -6.91 -9.08
CA TYR A 68 40.23 -7.76 -8.58
C TYR A 68 39.29 -7.02 -7.63
N VAL A 69 39.81 -6.09 -6.84
CA VAL A 69 38.98 -5.23 -5.97
C VAL A 69 38.14 -4.28 -6.83
N LEU A 70 38.74 -3.66 -7.86
CA LEU A 70 38.01 -2.80 -8.80
C LEU A 70 36.94 -3.58 -9.59
N LEU A 71 37.28 -4.78 -10.08
CA LEU A 71 36.32 -5.64 -10.78
C LEU A 71 35.18 -6.05 -9.83
N GLY A 72 35.48 -6.41 -8.58
CA GLY A 72 34.48 -6.73 -7.56
C GLY A 72 33.58 -5.55 -7.24
N PHE A 73 34.10 -4.32 -7.24
CA PHE A 73 33.34 -3.10 -7.01
C PHE A 73 32.40 -2.77 -8.20
N VAL A 74 32.89 -2.92 -9.43
CA VAL A 74 32.08 -2.76 -10.66
C VAL A 74 31.01 -3.85 -10.75
N PHE A 75 31.35 -5.09 -10.41
CA PHE A 75 30.40 -6.21 -10.34
C PHE A 75 29.33 -5.93 -9.29
N PHE A 76 29.71 -5.46 -8.10
CA PHE A 76 28.78 -5.07 -7.04
C PHE A 76 27.81 -3.96 -7.48
N PHE A 77 28.30 -2.96 -8.22
CA PHE A 77 27.44 -1.91 -8.76
C PHE A 77 26.45 -2.42 -9.82
N LEU A 78 26.87 -3.37 -10.66
CA LEU A 78 25.98 -4.06 -11.61
C LEU A 78 24.98 -4.99 -10.89
N THR A 79 25.37 -5.62 -9.77
CA THR A 79 24.50 -6.50 -8.98
C THR A 79 23.32 -5.79 -8.32
N LEU A 80 23.47 -4.51 -7.98
CA LEU A 80 22.41 -3.70 -7.36
C LEU A 80 21.22 -3.42 -8.27
N ARG A 81 21.39 -3.47 -9.59
CA ARG A 81 20.35 -3.08 -10.56
C ARG A 81 19.51 -4.24 -11.09
N VAL A 82 19.96 -5.48 -10.93
CA VAL A 82 19.42 -6.65 -11.66
C VAL A 82 19.27 -7.86 -10.72
N SER A 83 18.43 -7.75 -9.69
CA SER A 83 18.29 -8.76 -8.62
C SER A 83 17.81 -10.13 -9.12
N TRP A 84 16.94 -10.18 -10.12
CA TRP A 84 16.44 -11.43 -10.73
C TRP A 84 17.52 -12.28 -11.43
N PHE A 85 18.64 -11.68 -11.85
CA PHE A 85 19.71 -12.34 -12.60
C PHE A 85 20.56 -13.24 -11.70
N TRP A 86 20.63 -12.93 -10.40
CA TRP A 86 21.39 -13.72 -9.45
C TRP A 86 20.64 -14.95 -8.95
N LEU A 87 19.30 -14.89 -8.87
CA LEU A 87 18.48 -16.06 -8.56
C LEU A 87 18.65 -17.18 -9.59
N THR A 88 19.03 -16.86 -10.83
CA THR A 88 19.28 -17.84 -11.88
C THR A 88 20.75 -18.23 -12.01
N ILE A 89 21.67 -17.28 -11.81
CA ILE A 89 23.11 -17.53 -11.98
C ILE A 89 23.76 -18.23 -10.80
N PHE A 90 23.35 -17.97 -9.55
CA PHE A 90 23.95 -18.65 -8.41
C PHE A 90 23.74 -20.17 -8.44
N PRO A 91 22.53 -20.69 -8.74
CA PRO A 91 22.32 -22.12 -8.95
C PRO A 91 23.18 -22.67 -10.09
N LEU A 92 23.30 -21.93 -11.20
CA LEU A 92 24.14 -22.30 -12.35
C LEU A 92 25.63 -22.39 -11.98
N ILE A 93 26.16 -21.41 -11.24
CA ILE A 93 27.54 -21.41 -10.76
C ILE A 93 27.75 -22.56 -9.76
N ALA A 94 26.81 -22.80 -8.85
CA ALA A 94 26.89 -23.92 -7.90
C ALA A 94 26.89 -25.28 -8.63
N ILE A 95 26.06 -25.43 -9.67
CA ILE A 95 26.02 -26.61 -10.54
C ILE A 95 27.37 -26.77 -11.28
N ILE A 96 27.90 -25.70 -11.89
CA ILE A 96 29.18 -25.74 -12.61
C ILE A 96 30.32 -26.06 -11.66
N TYR A 97 30.38 -25.40 -10.50
CA TYR A 97 31.38 -25.68 -9.47
C TYR A 97 31.30 -27.14 -9.00
N PHE A 98 30.10 -27.68 -8.82
CA PHE A 98 29.90 -29.09 -8.50
C PHE A 98 30.40 -30.02 -9.60
N ILE A 99 30.10 -29.73 -10.88
CA ILE A 99 30.61 -30.50 -12.02
C ILE A 99 32.15 -30.53 -12.01
N VAL A 100 32.78 -29.39 -11.73
CA VAL A 100 34.24 -29.27 -11.66
C VAL A 100 34.81 -30.05 -10.46
N GLN A 101 34.17 -29.97 -9.29
CA GLN A 101 34.65 -30.65 -8.08
C GLN A 101 34.31 -32.14 -8.03
N LYS A 102 33.28 -32.59 -8.75
CA LYS A 102 32.86 -34.00 -8.83
C LYS A 102 34.05 -34.90 -9.13
N ASN A 103 34.86 -34.55 -10.12
CA ASN A 103 36.02 -35.35 -10.53
C ASN A 103 37.09 -35.50 -9.44
N LYS A 104 37.25 -34.49 -8.57
CA LYS A 104 38.18 -34.55 -7.42
C LYS A 104 37.59 -35.33 -6.24
N LEU A 105 36.27 -35.28 -6.05
CA LEU A 105 35.56 -35.99 -4.98
C LEU A 105 35.47 -37.50 -5.22
N THR A 106 35.33 -37.94 -6.49
CA THR A 106 35.21 -39.38 -6.84
C THR A 106 36.43 -40.22 -6.43
N VAL A 107 37.61 -39.60 -6.33
CA VAL A 107 38.86 -40.30 -6.00
C VAL A 107 38.98 -40.62 -4.49
N ARG A 108 38.15 -39.99 -3.64
CA ARG A 108 38.32 -40.05 -2.17
C ARG A 108 37.13 -40.60 -1.39
N LEU A 109 35.96 -40.72 -2.00
CA LEU A 109 34.72 -41.13 -1.33
C LEU A 109 34.27 -42.51 -1.80
N GLU A 110 33.81 -43.35 -0.88
CA GLU A 110 33.16 -44.62 -1.22
C GLU A 110 31.85 -44.33 -1.98
N LYS A 111 31.47 -45.21 -2.91
CA LYS A 111 30.33 -45.01 -3.82
C LYS A 111 29.03 -44.63 -3.08
N LYS A 112 28.80 -45.21 -1.89
CA LYS A 112 27.63 -44.95 -1.03
C LYS A 112 27.58 -43.52 -0.49
N ASP A 113 28.74 -42.92 -0.15
CA ASP A 113 28.82 -41.54 0.36
C ASP A 113 28.57 -40.52 -0.75
N MET A 114 29.01 -40.84 -1.97
CA MET A 114 28.76 -40.01 -3.15
C MET A 114 27.27 -39.94 -3.50
N ASP A 115 26.51 -41.01 -3.27
CA ASP A 115 25.07 -41.01 -3.55
C ASP A 115 24.29 -40.21 -2.50
N THR A 116 24.62 -40.35 -1.20
CA THR A 116 24.04 -39.51 -0.13
C THR A 116 24.32 -38.02 -0.37
N LEU A 117 25.55 -37.66 -0.77
CA LEU A 117 25.91 -36.28 -1.06
C LEU A 117 25.07 -35.73 -2.23
N LYS A 118 24.88 -36.50 -3.31
CA LYS A 118 24.04 -36.09 -4.44
C LYS A 118 22.60 -35.81 -4.00
N TYR A 119 22.01 -36.68 -3.17
CA TYR A 119 20.64 -36.46 -2.68
C TYR A 119 20.51 -35.18 -1.86
N ILE A 120 21.44 -34.92 -0.94
CA ILE A 120 21.45 -33.68 -0.14
C ILE A 120 21.54 -32.44 -1.04
N TYR A 121 22.42 -32.47 -2.05
CA TYR A 121 22.57 -31.35 -2.98
C TYR A 121 21.34 -31.15 -3.86
N ILE A 122 20.73 -32.22 -4.39
CA ILE A 122 19.51 -32.14 -5.21
C ILE A 122 18.38 -31.53 -4.39
N VAL A 123 18.18 -32.00 -3.16
CA VAL A 123 17.16 -31.45 -2.25
C VAL A 123 17.47 -29.99 -1.91
N GLY A 124 18.73 -29.64 -1.61
CA GLY A 124 19.14 -28.27 -1.34
C GLY A 124 18.88 -27.31 -2.51
N ILE A 125 19.25 -27.70 -3.73
CA ILE A 125 19.00 -26.92 -4.96
C ILE A 125 17.49 -26.78 -5.20
N PHE A 126 16.72 -27.85 -5.00
CA PHE A 126 15.27 -27.83 -5.15
C PHE A 126 14.62 -26.83 -4.18
N PHE A 127 15.01 -26.82 -2.91
CA PHE A 127 14.52 -25.84 -1.94
C PHE A 127 14.93 -24.41 -2.30
N ILE A 128 16.18 -24.18 -2.70
CA ILE A 128 16.65 -22.83 -3.08
C ILE A 128 15.90 -22.31 -4.32
N ALA A 129 15.61 -23.18 -5.30
CA ALA A 129 14.95 -22.78 -6.54
C ALA A 129 13.43 -22.56 -6.37
N ILE A 130 12.76 -23.38 -5.56
CA ILE A 130 11.29 -23.39 -5.47
C ILE A 130 10.77 -22.45 -4.38
N LEU A 131 11.50 -22.27 -3.28
CA LEU A 131 11.03 -21.41 -2.18
C LEU A 131 10.72 -19.96 -2.62
N PRO A 132 11.55 -19.28 -3.44
CA PRO A 132 11.23 -17.93 -3.90
C PRO A 132 9.94 -17.89 -4.73
N PHE A 133 9.65 -18.94 -5.49
CA PHE A 133 8.43 -19.04 -6.28
C PHE A 133 7.20 -19.23 -5.40
N ILE A 134 7.28 -20.09 -4.38
CA ILE A 134 6.22 -20.27 -3.39
C ILE A 134 5.97 -18.95 -2.64
N GLU A 135 7.03 -18.25 -2.23
CA GLU A 135 6.93 -16.95 -1.56
C GLU A 135 6.25 -15.91 -2.44
N SER A 136 6.72 -15.73 -3.68
CA SER A 136 6.10 -14.81 -4.64
C SER A 136 4.61 -15.13 -4.82
N ALA A 137 4.26 -16.41 -5.00
CA ALA A 137 2.87 -16.82 -5.19
C ALA A 137 1.99 -16.56 -3.95
N LEU A 138 2.51 -16.83 -2.74
CA LEU A 138 1.79 -16.56 -1.48
C LEU A 138 1.65 -15.07 -1.24
N ASN A 139 2.69 -14.29 -1.52
CA ASN A 139 2.70 -12.85 -1.36
C ASN A 139 1.74 -12.15 -2.32
N ASP A 140 1.75 -12.54 -3.60
CA ASP A 140 0.82 -12.02 -4.60
C ASP A 140 -0.64 -12.30 -4.21
N LYS A 141 -0.91 -13.52 -3.72
CA LYS A 141 -2.24 -13.90 -3.22
C LYS A 141 -2.64 -13.04 -2.02
N PHE A 142 -1.72 -12.81 -1.08
CA PHE A 142 -1.97 -12.01 0.11
C PHE A 142 -2.22 -10.53 -0.21
N ILE A 143 -1.37 -9.92 -1.05
CA ILE A 143 -1.55 -8.55 -1.55
C ILE A 143 -2.90 -8.43 -2.27
N ARG A 144 -3.19 -9.36 -3.20
CA ARG A 144 -4.43 -9.36 -3.97
C ARG A 144 -5.65 -9.46 -3.07
N ASN A 145 -5.65 -10.35 -2.09
CA ASN A 145 -6.77 -10.49 -1.15
C ASN A 145 -6.96 -9.23 -0.30
N SER A 146 -5.86 -8.59 0.11
CA SER A 146 -5.91 -7.35 0.88
C SER A 146 -6.48 -6.19 0.05
N ILE A 147 -6.04 -6.06 -1.21
CA ILE A 147 -6.60 -5.10 -2.17
C ILE A 147 -8.07 -5.38 -2.45
N LEU A 148 -8.48 -6.64 -2.63
CA LEU A 148 -9.88 -7.01 -2.83
C LEU A 148 -10.74 -6.67 -1.61
N LYS A 149 -10.21 -6.86 -0.40
CA LYS A 149 -10.88 -6.44 0.83
C LYS A 149 -11.04 -4.92 0.88
N ALA A 150 -9.99 -4.15 0.59
CA ALA A 150 -10.06 -2.69 0.54
C ALA A 150 -10.99 -2.17 -0.58
N LYS A 151 -11.08 -2.88 -1.70
CA LYS A 151 -12.07 -2.62 -2.75
C LYS A 151 -13.49 -2.82 -2.24
N SER A 152 -13.77 -3.95 -1.59
CA SER A 152 -15.08 -4.23 -1.01
C SER A 152 -15.47 -3.19 0.06
N GLN A 153 -14.51 -2.75 0.89
CA GLN A 153 -14.72 -1.66 1.84
C GLN A 153 -15.06 -0.34 1.14
N ASN A 154 -14.38 0.03 0.04
CA ASN A 154 -14.77 1.21 -0.74
C ASN A 154 -16.19 1.09 -1.29
N GLN A 155 -16.59 -0.07 -1.80
CA GLN A 155 -17.97 -0.28 -2.28
C GLN A 155 -18.99 -0.08 -1.15
N THR A 156 -18.68 -0.50 0.08
CA THR A 156 -19.52 -0.19 1.25
C THR A 156 -19.63 1.31 1.48
N ILE A 157 -18.53 2.06 1.39
CA ILE A 157 -18.54 3.53 1.52
C ILE A 157 -19.30 4.19 0.36
N ASP A 158 -19.13 3.73 -0.88
CA ASP A 158 -19.85 4.23 -2.05
C ASP A 158 -21.37 4.06 -1.88
N ASN A 159 -21.80 2.91 -1.37
CA ASN A 159 -23.20 2.63 -1.07
C ASN A 159 -23.75 3.56 0.03
N GLU A 160 -22.96 3.80 1.07
CA GLU A 160 -23.34 4.71 2.16
C GLU A 160 -23.46 6.17 1.70
N ILE A 161 -22.54 6.61 0.85
CA ILE A 161 -22.60 7.95 0.24
C ILE A 161 -23.83 8.05 -0.68
N SER A 162 -24.12 7.01 -1.46
CA SER A 162 -25.30 6.96 -2.33
C SER A 162 -26.59 7.04 -1.51
N ALA A 163 -26.69 6.26 -0.42
CA ALA A 163 -27.81 6.36 0.51
C ALA A 163 -27.92 7.75 1.14
N ALA A 164 -26.79 8.39 1.47
CA ALA A 164 -26.78 9.75 1.97
C ALA A 164 -27.32 10.76 0.94
N LYS A 165 -27.14 10.54 -0.38
CA LYS A 165 -27.75 11.39 -1.43
C LYS A 165 -29.26 11.38 -1.33
N ASP A 166 -29.86 10.20 -1.21
CA ASP A 166 -31.31 10.05 -1.09
C ASP A 166 -31.85 10.66 0.20
N VAL A 167 -31.11 10.50 1.30
CA VAL A 167 -31.46 11.13 2.58
C VAL A 167 -31.40 12.65 2.48
N ALA A 168 -30.37 13.22 1.83
CA ALA A 168 -30.27 14.66 1.60
C ALA A 168 -31.47 15.16 0.77
N ALA A 169 -31.83 14.46 -0.31
CA ALA A 169 -32.97 14.82 -1.15
C ALA A 169 -34.31 14.82 -0.40
N LYS A 170 -34.53 13.84 0.49
CA LYS A 170 -35.71 13.82 1.35
C LYS A 170 -35.72 15.00 2.32
N LYS A 171 -34.59 15.28 2.97
CA LYS A 171 -34.46 16.41 3.92
C LYS A 171 -34.68 17.75 3.24
N THR A 172 -34.08 17.98 2.07
CA THR A 172 -34.27 19.25 1.32
C THR A 172 -35.72 19.41 0.88
N LYS A 173 -36.38 18.32 0.47
CA LYS A 173 -37.80 18.35 0.14
C LYS A 173 -38.65 18.75 1.33
N THR A 174 -38.45 18.12 2.49
CA THR A 174 -39.18 18.47 3.71
C THR A 174 -38.97 19.94 4.12
N ILE A 175 -37.76 20.48 3.96
CA ILE A 175 -37.49 21.89 4.27
C ILE A 175 -38.14 22.81 3.21
N ALA A 176 -38.16 22.42 1.94
CA ALA A 176 -38.75 23.22 0.85
C ALA A 176 -40.28 23.32 0.97
N GLU A 177 -40.91 22.29 1.54
CA GLU A 177 -42.35 22.24 1.84
C GLU A 177 -42.72 22.99 3.13
N ASP A 178 -41.75 23.53 3.87
CA ASP A 178 -42.00 24.26 5.12
C ASP A 178 -42.65 25.64 4.83
N PRO A 179 -43.87 25.90 5.31
CA PRO A 179 -44.57 27.15 5.03
C PRO A 179 -43.87 28.38 5.63
N VAL A 180 -43.05 28.21 6.66
CA VAL A 180 -42.30 29.31 7.28
C VAL A 180 -41.20 29.81 6.32
N ILE A 181 -40.54 28.90 5.60
CA ILE A 181 -39.52 29.26 4.61
C ILE A 181 -40.14 30.08 3.48
N SER A 182 -41.24 29.59 2.90
CA SER A 182 -41.90 30.30 1.80
C SER A 182 -42.52 31.63 2.23
N ALA A 183 -42.97 31.75 3.49
CA ALA A 183 -43.42 33.01 4.07
C ALA A 183 -42.27 34.03 4.20
N TYR A 184 -41.11 33.63 4.72
CA TYR A 184 -39.96 34.53 4.86
C TYR A 184 -39.41 35.00 3.51
N ILE A 185 -39.35 34.12 2.51
CA ILE A 185 -38.95 34.50 1.15
C ILE A 185 -39.95 35.52 0.57
N ALA A 186 -41.25 35.24 0.65
CA ALA A 186 -42.28 36.12 0.11
C ALA A 186 -42.33 37.50 0.81
N SER A 187 -41.96 37.58 2.08
CA SER A 187 -41.90 38.84 2.85
C SER A 187 -40.53 39.51 2.86
N ASN A 188 -39.54 39.00 2.09
CA ASN A 188 -38.16 39.50 2.05
C ASN A 188 -37.48 39.63 3.43
N LYS A 189 -37.78 38.69 4.34
CA LYS A 189 -37.26 38.65 5.72
C LYS A 189 -35.96 37.85 5.79
N THR A 190 -34.90 38.35 5.14
CA THR A 190 -33.65 37.59 4.94
C THR A 190 -32.93 37.27 6.26
N SER A 191 -33.00 38.15 7.26
CA SER A 191 -32.37 37.91 8.57
C SER A 191 -33.06 36.76 9.32
N GLU A 192 -34.38 36.77 9.36
CA GLU A 192 -35.19 35.71 9.98
C GLU A 192 -35.06 34.40 9.21
N LEU A 193 -35.06 34.46 7.87
CA LEU A 193 -34.79 33.31 7.00
C LEU A 193 -33.43 32.69 7.31
N SER A 194 -32.38 33.50 7.52
CA SER A 194 -31.04 33.02 7.84
C SER A 194 -31.00 32.22 9.15
N THR A 195 -31.51 32.80 10.24
CA THR A 195 -31.57 32.16 11.56
C THR A 195 -32.41 30.88 11.53
N TYR A 196 -33.57 30.93 10.86
CA TYR A 196 -34.44 29.77 10.73
C TYR A 196 -33.80 28.66 9.89
N SER A 197 -33.14 29.02 8.79
CA SER A 197 -32.43 28.07 7.91
C SER A 197 -31.28 27.40 8.63
N GLN A 198 -30.53 28.12 9.47
CA GLN A 198 -29.48 27.54 10.31
C GLN A 198 -30.04 26.51 11.29
N THR A 199 -31.18 26.82 11.92
CA THR A 199 -31.86 25.89 12.82
C THR A 199 -32.30 24.63 12.07
N LYS A 200 -32.91 24.76 10.88
CA LYS A 200 -33.33 23.63 10.04
C LYS A 200 -32.15 22.79 9.55
N MET A 201 -31.05 23.42 9.16
CA MET A 201 -29.82 22.74 8.76
C MET A 201 -29.30 21.83 9.88
N LEU A 202 -29.20 22.37 11.11
CA LEU A 202 -28.73 21.61 12.28
C LEU A 202 -29.70 20.50 12.70
N GLN A 203 -31.01 20.78 12.76
CA GLN A 203 -32.04 19.79 13.10
C GLN A 203 -32.08 18.62 12.13
N ASN A 204 -31.77 18.86 10.86
CA ASN A 204 -31.71 17.83 9.83
C ASN A 204 -30.30 17.26 9.64
N ASP A 205 -29.33 17.59 10.49
CA ASP A 205 -27.93 17.16 10.38
C ASP A 205 -27.33 17.35 8.97
N LEU A 206 -27.68 18.45 8.30
CA LEU A 206 -27.06 18.83 7.03
C LEU A 206 -25.77 19.59 7.33
N SER A 207 -24.74 19.37 6.51
CA SER A 207 -23.49 20.14 6.61
C SER A 207 -23.59 21.50 5.91
N SER A 208 -24.47 21.60 4.92
CA SER A 208 -24.73 22.81 4.17
C SER A 208 -26.21 22.91 3.84
N LEU A 209 -26.74 24.12 3.93
CA LEU A 209 -28.05 24.50 3.41
C LEU A 209 -27.92 25.90 2.77
N THR A 210 -28.47 26.05 1.57
CA THR A 210 -28.48 27.27 0.77
C THR A 210 -29.89 27.47 0.22
N ILE A 211 -30.38 28.70 0.26
CA ILE A 211 -31.70 29.08 -0.26
C ILE A 211 -31.50 30.18 -1.29
N THR A 212 -32.17 30.07 -2.43
CA THR A 212 -32.15 31.06 -3.50
C THR A 212 -33.54 31.62 -3.78
N ASN A 213 -33.59 32.76 -4.47
CA ASN A 213 -34.80 33.19 -5.15
C ASN A 213 -35.02 32.42 -6.46
N GLU A 214 -36.10 32.74 -7.17
CA GLU A 214 -36.52 32.12 -8.43
C GLU A 214 -35.53 32.35 -9.59
N LEU A 215 -34.68 33.36 -9.49
CA LEU A 215 -33.63 33.67 -10.47
C LEU A 215 -32.28 33.02 -10.14
N GLY A 216 -32.21 32.28 -9.03
CA GLY A 216 -31.00 31.59 -8.57
C GLY A 216 -30.04 32.47 -7.76
N TYR A 217 -30.40 33.71 -7.43
CA TYR A 217 -29.61 34.52 -6.50
C TYR A 217 -29.72 33.98 -5.08
N VAL A 218 -28.58 33.77 -4.45
CA VAL A 218 -28.49 33.21 -3.11
C VAL A 218 -29.01 34.23 -2.09
N LEU A 219 -30.10 33.86 -1.41
CA LEU A 219 -30.68 34.63 -0.31
C LEU A 219 -29.95 34.33 1.00
N VAL A 220 -29.66 33.05 1.25
CA VAL A 220 -29.06 32.57 2.50
C VAL A 220 -28.14 31.39 2.24
N ARG A 221 -26.99 31.36 2.93
CA ARG A 221 -26.19 30.15 3.18
C ARG A 221 -26.10 29.91 4.67
N ALA A 222 -26.85 28.95 5.19
CA ALA A 222 -26.93 28.66 6.63
C ALA A 222 -25.58 28.28 7.26
N HIS A 223 -24.66 27.71 6.46
CA HIS A 223 -23.33 27.30 6.88
C HIS A 223 -22.25 28.39 6.70
N LYS A 224 -22.53 29.44 5.91
CA LYS A 224 -21.65 30.59 5.64
C LYS A 224 -22.50 31.86 5.47
N PRO A 225 -23.10 32.41 6.54
CA PRO A 225 -24.12 33.48 6.42
C PRO A 225 -23.64 34.76 5.75
N ALA A 226 -22.33 35.04 5.79
CA ALA A 226 -21.72 36.20 5.13
C ALA A 226 -21.65 36.08 3.59
N SER A 227 -21.94 34.92 3.02
CA SER A 227 -21.87 34.67 1.58
C SER A 227 -23.27 34.61 0.97
N PHE A 228 -23.72 35.69 0.33
CA PHE A 228 -25.03 35.83 -0.32
C PHE A 228 -24.96 36.72 -1.56
N GLY A 229 -26.01 36.75 -2.36
CA GLY A 229 -26.19 37.64 -3.51
C GLY A 229 -25.55 37.18 -4.83
N ASP A 230 -24.67 36.18 -4.81
CA ASP A 230 -24.18 35.55 -6.03
C ASP A 230 -25.23 34.60 -6.65
N ASN A 231 -25.07 34.32 -7.94
CA ASN A 231 -25.99 33.44 -8.66
C ASN A 231 -25.48 31.99 -8.60
N ILE A 232 -26.28 31.10 -8.03
CA ILE A 232 -25.91 29.69 -7.85
C ILE A 232 -25.74 28.95 -9.18
N LEU A 233 -26.40 29.41 -10.26
CA LEU A 233 -26.30 28.84 -11.60
C LEU A 233 -24.87 28.83 -12.14
N ASN A 234 -24.01 29.73 -11.64
CA ASN A 234 -22.60 29.80 -12.03
C ASN A 234 -21.73 28.72 -11.35
N SER A 235 -22.26 28.08 -10.31
CA SER A 235 -21.49 27.20 -9.42
C SER A 235 -22.09 25.80 -9.26
N ASN A 236 -23.35 25.61 -9.63
CA ASN A 236 -24.06 24.35 -9.49
C ASN A 236 -24.67 23.93 -10.83
N PRO A 237 -24.16 22.85 -11.47
CA PRO A 237 -24.60 22.41 -12.80
C PRO A 237 -26.08 22.07 -12.94
N PHE A 238 -26.74 21.65 -11.85
CA PHE A 238 -28.14 21.21 -11.86
C PHE A 238 -29.10 22.23 -11.23
N ALA A 239 -28.61 23.41 -10.84
CA ALA A 239 -29.47 24.45 -10.25
C ALA A 239 -30.55 24.96 -11.21
N LYS A 240 -30.27 25.00 -12.52
CA LYS A 240 -31.25 25.39 -13.53
C LYS A 240 -32.45 24.45 -13.54
N GLU A 241 -32.19 23.13 -13.54
CA GLU A 241 -33.23 22.10 -13.53
C GLU A 241 -34.14 22.23 -12.28
N ILE A 242 -33.55 22.53 -11.12
CA ILE A 242 -34.30 22.75 -9.88
C ILE A 242 -35.20 23.98 -9.96
N LEU A 243 -34.68 25.10 -10.48
CA LEU A 243 -35.47 26.32 -10.67
C LEU A 243 -36.56 26.18 -11.76
N GLU A 244 -36.45 25.18 -12.63
CA GLU A 244 -37.49 24.75 -13.57
C GLU A 244 -38.51 23.78 -12.96
N GLY A 245 -38.38 23.47 -11.67
CA GLY A 245 -39.34 22.67 -10.91
C GLY A 245 -38.99 21.19 -10.77
N LYS A 246 -37.80 20.77 -11.19
CA LYS A 246 -37.37 19.37 -11.15
C LYS A 246 -36.33 19.16 -10.04
N PRO A 247 -36.67 18.45 -8.95
CA PRO A 247 -35.69 18.11 -7.93
C PRO A 247 -34.52 17.31 -8.52
N ALA A 248 -33.30 17.62 -8.09
CA ALA A 248 -32.09 16.96 -8.57
C ALA A 248 -31.10 16.75 -7.41
N ASN A 249 -30.20 15.78 -7.56
CA ASN A 249 -29.11 15.55 -6.62
C ASN A 249 -27.83 15.09 -7.33
N SER A 250 -26.68 15.49 -6.80
CA SER A 250 -25.38 15.12 -7.36
C SER A 250 -24.28 15.25 -6.30
N ILE A 251 -23.14 14.65 -6.59
CA ILE A 251 -21.90 14.97 -5.88
C ILE A 251 -21.12 15.93 -6.75
N GLU A 252 -20.92 17.14 -6.25
CA GLU A 252 -20.25 18.19 -6.99
C GLU A 252 -19.02 18.68 -6.24
N ARG A 253 -18.13 19.29 -7.01
CA ARG A 253 -16.98 19.98 -6.46
C ARG A 253 -17.33 21.46 -6.27
N SER A 254 -17.16 21.97 -5.06
CA SER A 254 -17.31 23.39 -4.76
C SER A 254 -16.10 24.20 -5.22
N SER A 255 -16.26 25.52 -5.29
CA SER A 255 -15.20 26.45 -5.71
C SER A 255 -13.97 26.45 -4.80
N ASP A 256 -14.12 26.06 -3.52
CA ASP A 256 -13.02 25.85 -2.57
C ASP A 256 -12.37 24.47 -2.68
N GLY A 257 -12.77 23.65 -3.67
CA GLY A 257 -12.18 22.35 -3.97
C GLY A 257 -12.73 21.18 -3.15
N LEU A 258 -13.63 21.44 -2.20
CA LEU A 258 -14.31 20.41 -1.43
C LEU A 258 -15.31 19.64 -2.31
N LEU A 259 -15.51 18.38 -1.98
CA LEU A 259 -16.64 17.62 -2.54
C LEU A 259 -17.86 17.83 -1.65
N SER A 260 -19.02 17.90 -2.27
CA SER A 260 -20.29 18.00 -1.58
C SER A 260 -21.33 17.13 -2.26
N ASN A 261 -22.00 16.30 -1.48
CA ASN A 261 -23.22 15.63 -1.90
C ASN A 261 -24.35 16.63 -1.68
N THR A 262 -24.90 17.16 -2.76
CA THR A 262 -25.92 18.21 -2.72
C THR A 262 -27.17 17.71 -3.42
N ALA A 263 -28.30 17.81 -2.72
CA ALA A 263 -29.61 17.71 -3.30
C ALA A 263 -30.25 19.10 -3.35
N GLY A 264 -31.14 19.33 -4.31
CA GLY A 264 -31.96 20.52 -4.31
C GLY A 264 -33.40 20.27 -4.73
N THR A 265 -34.27 21.18 -4.28
CA THR A 265 -35.71 21.07 -4.42
C THR A 265 -36.31 22.48 -4.61
N PRO A 266 -37.22 22.67 -5.59
CA PRO A 266 -37.91 23.95 -5.77
C PRO A 266 -38.78 24.28 -4.55
N ILE A 267 -38.85 25.56 -4.23
CA ILE A 267 -39.78 26.10 -3.24
C ILE A 267 -41.00 26.62 -4.01
N ILE A 268 -42.15 26.01 -3.75
CA ILE A 268 -43.39 26.33 -4.46
C ILE A 268 -44.35 27.01 -3.49
N LYS A 269 -44.92 28.14 -3.91
CA LYS A 269 -45.99 28.84 -3.21
C LYS A 269 -47.05 29.26 -4.21
N ASP A 270 -48.31 28.93 -3.93
CA ASP A 270 -49.46 29.24 -4.78
C ASP A 270 -49.27 28.77 -6.24
N GLY A 271 -48.67 27.59 -6.43
CA GLY A 271 -48.38 27.00 -7.73
C GLY A 271 -47.23 27.63 -8.50
N LYS A 272 -46.52 28.60 -7.92
CA LYS A 272 -45.35 29.27 -8.53
C LYS A 272 -44.07 28.90 -7.80
N ILE A 273 -42.99 28.72 -8.55
CA ILE A 273 -41.64 28.57 -7.99
C ILE A 273 -41.19 29.96 -7.52
N ILE A 274 -40.91 30.08 -6.22
CA ILE A 274 -40.44 31.33 -5.59
C ILE A 274 -38.97 31.24 -5.16
N GLY A 275 -38.32 30.11 -5.44
CA GLY A 275 -36.95 29.85 -5.04
C GLY A 275 -36.58 28.38 -5.08
N ALA A 276 -35.40 28.07 -4.55
CA ALA A 276 -34.93 26.70 -4.43
C ALA A 276 -34.13 26.52 -3.14
N ILE A 277 -34.17 25.31 -2.60
CA ILE A 277 -33.31 24.86 -1.50
C ILE A 277 -32.25 23.94 -2.06
N PHE A 278 -31.02 24.11 -1.62
CA PHE A 278 -29.89 23.22 -1.86
C PHE A 278 -29.32 22.80 -0.51
N GLY A 279 -29.29 21.50 -0.22
CA GLY A 279 -28.83 20.98 1.05
C GLY A 279 -28.05 19.69 0.89
N GLY A 280 -27.12 19.43 1.82
CA GLY A 280 -26.18 18.35 1.59
C GLY A 280 -25.15 18.10 2.68
N TYR A 281 -24.23 17.19 2.36
CA TYR A 281 -23.10 16.81 3.19
C TYR A 281 -21.79 17.21 2.51
N LEU A 282 -20.91 17.86 3.27
CA LEU A 282 -19.56 18.20 2.84
C LEU A 282 -18.64 17.01 3.11
N PHE A 283 -17.74 16.70 2.18
CA PHE A 283 -16.77 15.61 2.28
C PHE A 283 -15.58 16.07 3.11
N ASN A 284 -15.81 16.19 4.42
CA ASN A 284 -14.87 16.65 5.42
C ASN A 284 -14.71 15.62 6.56
N ASP A 285 -13.91 15.94 7.57
CA ASP A 285 -13.66 15.07 8.72
C ASP A 285 -14.95 14.65 9.46
N LYS A 286 -15.98 15.51 9.49
CA LYS A 286 -17.27 15.17 10.12
C LYS A 286 -17.94 14.01 9.37
N LEU A 287 -18.01 14.09 8.04
CA LEU A 287 -18.58 13.01 7.22
C LEU A 287 -17.72 11.75 7.30
N SER A 288 -16.40 11.88 7.20
CA SER A 288 -15.46 10.75 7.32
C SER A 288 -15.64 10.02 8.65
N LYS A 289 -15.77 10.76 9.75
CA LYS A 289 -16.04 10.20 11.09
C LYS A 289 -17.40 9.52 11.18
N SER A 290 -18.44 10.13 10.62
CA SER A 290 -19.78 9.53 10.59
C SER A 290 -19.78 8.19 9.84
N LEU A 291 -19.13 8.13 8.69
CA LEU A 291 -18.98 6.90 7.90
C LEU A 291 -18.16 5.85 8.65
N HIS A 292 -17.08 6.26 9.30
CA HIS A 292 -16.27 5.36 10.12
C HIS A 292 -17.09 4.77 11.26
N ASN A 293 -17.83 5.59 12.02
CA ASN A 293 -18.64 5.11 13.13
C ASN A 293 -19.71 4.10 12.68
N LYS A 294 -20.24 4.26 11.46
CA LYS A 294 -21.25 3.38 10.89
C LYS A 294 -20.68 2.07 10.33
N THR A 295 -19.49 2.12 9.72
CA THR A 295 -18.94 1.02 8.92
C THR A 295 -17.68 0.37 9.49
N HIS A 296 -17.05 1.03 10.48
CA HIS A 296 -15.71 0.73 11.00
C HIS A 296 -14.60 0.73 9.93
N ILE A 297 -14.80 1.46 8.83
CA ILE A 297 -13.84 1.60 7.73
C ILE A 297 -13.11 2.93 7.86
N ASN A 298 -11.78 2.93 7.75
CA ASN A 298 -11.01 4.16 7.70
C ASN A 298 -11.13 4.78 6.31
N VAL A 299 -11.58 6.03 6.26
CA VAL A 299 -11.98 6.69 5.02
C VAL A 299 -11.34 8.07 4.91
N GLY A 300 -10.94 8.43 3.71
CA GLY A 300 -10.50 9.77 3.33
C GLY A 300 -11.11 10.20 2.00
N PHE A 301 -11.22 11.51 1.79
CA PHE A 301 -11.77 12.13 0.59
C PHE A 301 -10.75 13.02 -0.08
N LEU A 302 -10.59 12.85 -1.39
CA LEU A 302 -9.54 13.51 -2.14
C LEU A 302 -10.09 14.27 -3.34
N THR A 303 -9.48 15.42 -3.57
CA THR A 303 -9.69 16.23 -4.77
C THR A 303 -8.34 16.76 -5.23
N ASP A 304 -8.00 16.59 -6.51
CA ASP A 304 -6.70 16.99 -7.08
C ASP A 304 -5.47 16.49 -6.29
N GLY A 305 -5.54 15.25 -5.79
CA GLY A 305 -4.46 14.65 -4.99
C GLY A 305 -4.30 15.22 -3.58
N LYS A 306 -5.13 16.18 -3.16
CA LYS A 306 -5.19 16.70 -1.80
C LYS A 306 -6.31 16.02 -1.03
N ILE A 307 -6.06 15.71 0.24
CA ILE A 307 -7.07 15.16 1.15
C ILE A 307 -7.79 16.29 1.88
N TYR A 308 -9.12 16.26 1.89
CA TYR A 308 -9.96 17.31 2.48
C TYR A 308 -10.76 16.87 3.70
N GLY A 309 -10.94 15.55 3.86
CA GLY A 309 -11.59 14.97 5.01
C GLY A 309 -11.10 13.55 5.22
N TYR A 310 -10.74 13.18 6.44
CA TYR A 310 -10.37 11.81 6.75
C TYR A 310 -10.61 11.46 8.21
N TYR A 311 -10.81 10.18 8.49
CA TYR A 311 -10.95 9.70 9.86
C TYR A 311 -10.51 8.24 10.02
N SER A 312 -9.93 7.96 11.19
CA SER A 312 -9.62 6.63 11.70
C SER A 312 -9.47 6.69 13.22
N ASP A 313 -9.88 5.64 13.93
CA ASP A 313 -9.56 5.47 15.35
C ASP A 313 -8.07 5.09 15.58
N SER A 314 -7.34 4.71 14.52
CA SER A 314 -5.91 4.41 14.59
C SER A 314 -5.07 5.67 14.37
N LYS A 315 -4.26 6.03 15.38
CA LYS A 315 -3.28 7.12 15.29
C LYS A 315 -2.31 6.96 14.13
N ASP A 316 -1.93 5.72 13.80
CA ASP A 316 -0.99 5.46 12.72
C ASP A 316 -1.62 5.69 11.35
N ILE A 317 -2.90 5.32 11.18
CA ILE A 317 -3.63 5.58 9.94
C ILE A 317 -3.91 7.09 9.78
N LEU A 318 -4.24 7.79 10.87
CA LEU A 318 -4.36 9.26 10.83
C LEU A 318 -3.06 9.94 10.38
N ARG A 319 -1.91 9.50 10.93
CA ARG A 319 -0.59 9.99 10.50
C ARG A 319 -0.30 9.62 9.04
N PHE A 320 -0.72 8.43 8.61
CA PHE A 320 -0.59 8.01 7.21
C PHE A 320 -1.37 8.95 6.29
N PHE A 321 -2.66 9.20 6.56
CA PHE A 321 -3.48 10.15 5.79
C PHE A 321 -2.86 11.54 5.73
N ALA A 322 -2.42 12.08 6.87
CA ALA A 322 -1.90 13.44 6.96
C ALA A 322 -0.57 13.64 6.21
N SER A 323 0.24 12.58 6.06
CA SER A 323 1.59 12.68 5.52
C SER A 323 1.74 12.12 4.10
N GLN A 324 0.75 11.40 3.59
CA GLN A 324 0.87 10.66 2.33
C GLN A 324 0.53 11.53 1.14
N ASN A 325 1.38 11.47 0.10
CA ASN A 325 1.02 12.00 -1.20
C ASN A 325 0.17 10.97 -1.95
N PHE A 326 -1.06 11.34 -2.28
CA PHE A 326 -2.03 10.49 -2.95
C PHE A 326 -2.20 10.81 -4.44
N THR A 327 -1.41 11.73 -5.02
CA THR A 327 -1.45 12.02 -6.47
C THR A 327 -1.43 10.77 -7.36
N PRO A 328 -0.64 9.70 -7.08
CA PRO A 328 -0.64 8.50 -7.92
C PRO A 328 -1.98 7.73 -7.93
N LEU A 329 -2.83 7.95 -6.93
CA LEU A 329 -4.11 7.27 -6.74
C LEU A 329 -5.32 8.15 -7.12
N SER A 330 -5.15 9.45 -7.34
CA SER A 330 -6.24 10.42 -7.48
C SER A 330 -6.98 10.38 -8.83
N SER A 331 -6.71 9.40 -9.69
CA SER A 331 -7.36 9.31 -11.01
C SER A 331 -7.75 7.88 -11.39
N LYS A 332 -7.72 6.94 -10.44
CA LYS A 332 -7.84 5.51 -10.76
C LYS A 332 -8.64 4.75 -9.72
N ASN A 333 -9.41 3.77 -10.20
CA ASN A 333 -10.06 2.74 -9.38
C ASN A 333 -9.07 1.60 -9.08
N GLU A 334 -8.02 1.91 -8.34
CA GLU A 334 -6.90 1.01 -8.10
C GLU A 334 -6.58 0.86 -6.60
N GLY A 335 -6.09 -0.33 -6.26
CA GLY A 335 -5.53 -0.62 -4.95
C GLY A 335 -4.01 -0.68 -5.00
N ALA A 336 -3.37 -0.24 -3.93
CA ALA A 336 -1.93 -0.28 -3.77
C ALA A 336 -1.57 -0.72 -2.35
N VAL A 337 -0.38 -1.32 -2.23
CA VAL A 337 0.25 -1.56 -0.93
C VAL A 337 1.34 -0.53 -0.76
N ILE A 338 1.27 0.24 0.32
CA ILE A 338 2.19 1.35 0.59
C ILE A 338 2.91 1.08 1.91
N ALA A 339 4.24 1.04 1.86
CA ALA A 339 5.08 0.95 3.05
C ALA A 339 5.48 2.36 3.51
N LYS A 340 5.23 2.68 4.79
CA LYS A 340 5.57 3.98 5.37
C LYS A 340 5.83 3.85 6.86
N GLY A 341 6.95 4.43 7.34
CA GLY A 341 7.30 4.40 8.77
C GLY A 341 7.47 2.98 9.34
N GLY A 342 7.94 2.02 8.53
CA GLY A 342 8.06 0.62 8.92
C GLY A 342 6.74 -0.16 8.96
N GLN A 343 5.62 0.50 8.66
CA GLN A 343 4.29 -0.10 8.58
C GLN A 343 3.88 -0.29 7.12
N ILE A 344 3.00 -1.26 6.88
CA ILE A 344 2.43 -1.54 5.57
C ILE A 344 0.93 -1.29 5.60
N TYR A 345 0.43 -0.58 4.59
CA TYR A 345 -0.97 -0.22 4.44
C TYR A 345 -1.48 -0.74 3.10
N THR A 346 -2.69 -1.30 3.09
CA THR A 346 -3.45 -1.41 1.84
C THR A 346 -4.28 -0.16 1.68
N VAL A 347 -4.16 0.46 0.53
CA VAL A 347 -4.94 1.63 0.13
C VAL A 347 -5.74 1.27 -1.10
N TYR A 348 -7.02 1.61 -1.14
CA TYR A 348 -7.81 1.50 -2.36
C TYR A 348 -8.52 2.83 -2.61
N SER A 349 -8.42 3.32 -3.83
CA SER A 349 -9.11 4.53 -4.27
C SER A 349 -10.25 4.18 -5.23
N SER A 350 -11.43 4.78 -5.02
CA SER A 350 -12.53 4.79 -5.99
C SER A 350 -12.81 6.23 -6.44
N THR A 351 -13.03 6.42 -7.74
CA THR A 351 -13.42 7.71 -8.31
C THR A 351 -14.89 7.99 -8.01
N ILE A 352 -15.15 9.18 -7.46
CA ILE A 352 -16.49 9.75 -7.36
C ILE A 352 -16.80 10.49 -8.65
N LYS A 353 -17.97 10.22 -9.22
CA LYS A 353 -18.46 10.86 -10.43
C LYS A 353 -19.46 11.98 -10.11
N ASP A 354 -19.38 13.08 -10.85
CA ASP A 354 -20.37 14.16 -10.81
C ASP A 354 -21.60 13.84 -11.67
N ALA A 355 -22.55 14.78 -11.77
CA ALA A 355 -23.76 14.60 -12.58
C ALA A 355 -23.45 14.43 -14.09
N GLY A 356 -22.30 14.92 -14.54
CA GLY A 356 -21.83 14.82 -15.92
C GLY A 356 -20.95 13.60 -16.20
N ASP A 357 -20.90 12.63 -15.28
CA ASP A 357 -20.04 11.44 -15.33
C ASP A 357 -18.52 11.75 -15.28
N LYS A 358 -18.14 12.98 -14.95
CA LYS A 358 -16.74 13.39 -14.81
C LYS A 358 -16.24 13.08 -13.40
N SER A 359 -14.93 12.92 -13.27
CA SER A 359 -14.29 12.70 -11.97
C SER A 359 -14.41 13.96 -11.10
N ALA A 360 -15.24 13.89 -10.06
CA ALA A 360 -15.33 14.94 -9.06
C ALA A 360 -14.13 14.85 -8.09
N GLY A 361 -13.77 13.63 -7.70
CA GLY A 361 -12.65 13.33 -6.81
C GLY A 361 -12.61 11.84 -6.46
N ASN A 362 -12.08 11.49 -5.29
CA ASN A 362 -11.92 10.09 -4.90
C ASN A 362 -12.28 9.83 -3.44
N ILE A 363 -12.76 8.62 -3.19
CA ILE A 363 -12.80 8.01 -1.85
C ILE A 363 -11.54 7.17 -1.73
N ILE A 364 -10.92 7.20 -0.57
CA ILE A 364 -9.83 6.32 -0.22
C ILE A 364 -10.19 5.57 1.05
N THR A 365 -10.01 4.26 1.02
CA THR A 365 -9.98 3.45 2.24
C THR A 365 -8.57 2.99 2.53
N VAL A 366 -8.23 2.93 3.81
CA VAL A 366 -6.92 2.50 4.29
C VAL A 366 -7.10 1.40 5.32
N SER A 367 -6.40 0.29 5.14
CA SER A 367 -6.32 -0.80 6.10
C SER A 367 -4.88 -1.06 6.48
N PHE A 368 -4.63 -1.22 7.79
CA PHE A 368 -3.32 -1.63 8.29
C PHE A 368 -3.12 -3.12 8.02
N LEU A 369 -2.01 -3.46 7.37
CA LEU A 369 -1.65 -4.83 7.03
C LEU A 369 -0.82 -5.53 8.12
N GLY A 370 -0.40 -4.80 9.16
CA GLY A 370 0.54 -5.30 10.15
C GLY A 370 1.99 -5.07 9.78
N ASN A 371 2.87 -5.31 10.76
CA ASN A 371 4.30 -5.54 10.53
C ASN A 371 4.59 -6.99 10.09
N ASN A 372 3.57 -7.86 10.18
CA ASN A 372 3.62 -9.30 9.94
C ASN A 372 3.39 -9.67 8.47
N TYR A 373 3.60 -8.73 7.55
CA TYR A 373 3.88 -9.09 6.17
C TYR A 373 5.05 -10.07 6.23
N VAL A 374 4.76 -11.38 6.08
CA VAL A 374 5.57 -12.50 6.57
C VAL A 374 7.02 -12.12 6.44
N SER A 375 7.58 -11.63 7.54
CA SER A 375 8.80 -10.87 7.40
C SER A 375 9.82 -11.88 6.94
N VAL A 376 10.71 -11.45 6.06
CA VAL A 376 11.91 -12.18 5.67
C VAL A 376 12.57 -12.87 6.88
N GLN A 377 12.36 -12.39 8.12
CA GLN A 377 12.78 -12.98 9.39
C GLN A 377 12.12 -14.33 9.75
N ALA A 378 10.81 -14.53 9.56
CA ALA A 378 10.18 -15.83 9.84
C ALA A 378 10.71 -16.92 8.88
N TRP A 379 10.99 -16.53 7.64
CA TRP A 379 11.62 -17.40 6.64
C TRP A 379 13.11 -17.62 6.91
N LEU A 380 13.87 -16.60 7.32
CA LEU A 380 15.23 -16.72 7.86
C LEU A 380 15.30 -17.78 8.96
N ILE A 381 14.35 -17.74 9.91
CA ILE A 381 14.26 -18.72 10.99
C ILE A 381 14.00 -20.12 10.42
N LEU A 382 13.07 -20.27 9.47
CA LEU A 382 12.80 -21.57 8.83
C LEU A 382 13.99 -22.09 8.02
N THR A 383 14.71 -21.25 7.29
CA THR A 383 15.93 -21.62 6.55
C THR A 383 17.05 -22.02 7.51
N ILE A 384 17.25 -21.27 8.59
CA ILE A 384 18.22 -21.59 9.64
C ILE A 384 17.86 -22.91 10.31
N LEU A 385 16.60 -23.13 10.68
CA LEU A 385 16.12 -24.38 11.28
C LEU A 385 16.26 -25.57 10.32
N SER A 386 15.97 -25.38 9.03
CA SER A 386 16.14 -26.43 8.00
C SER A 386 17.60 -26.81 7.83
N THR A 387 18.49 -25.82 7.82
CA THR A 387 19.95 -26.01 7.73
C THR A 387 20.48 -26.71 8.99
N LEU A 388 20.01 -26.29 10.18
CA LEU A 388 20.32 -26.95 11.46
C LEU A 388 19.81 -28.39 11.49
N ALA A 389 18.60 -28.66 11.03
CA ALA A 389 18.02 -30.01 10.99
C ALA A 389 18.82 -30.93 10.06
N LEU A 390 19.20 -30.45 8.87
CA LEU A 390 20.09 -31.19 7.96
C LEU A 390 21.46 -31.46 8.60
N THR A 391 21.99 -30.49 9.34
CA THR A 391 23.26 -30.63 10.06
C THR A 391 23.15 -31.65 11.19
N ILE A 392 22.10 -31.58 12.02
CA ILE A 392 21.85 -32.54 13.11
C ILE A 392 21.60 -33.94 12.55
N PHE A 393 20.86 -34.07 11.46
CA PHE A 393 20.63 -35.37 10.81
C PHE A 393 21.95 -35.99 10.35
N ALA A 394 22.81 -35.21 9.69
CA ALA A 394 24.16 -35.62 9.33
C ALA A 394 25.03 -36.00 10.55
N TYR A 395 24.84 -35.33 11.70
CA TYR A 395 25.53 -35.64 12.96
C TYR A 395 24.92 -36.80 13.76
N LYS A 396 23.62 -37.10 13.66
CA LYS A 396 22.99 -38.21 14.37
C LYS A 396 23.33 -39.55 13.72
N GLU A 397 23.39 -39.58 12.39
CA GLU A 397 23.86 -40.75 11.64
C GLU A 397 25.32 -41.11 12.00
N LYS A 398 26.10 -40.09 12.37
CA LYS A 398 27.47 -40.21 12.90
C LYS A 398 27.52 -40.90 14.28
N PHE A 399 26.53 -40.66 15.15
CA PHE A 399 26.52 -41.15 16.53
C PHE A 399 25.94 -42.58 16.65
N ILE A 400 24.99 -42.96 15.78
CA ILE A 400 24.41 -44.33 15.75
C ILE A 400 25.40 -45.35 15.15
N ARG A 401 26.43 -44.90 14.44
CA ARG A 401 27.47 -45.74 13.82
C ARG A 401 28.81 -45.76 14.59
N MET A 402 28.89 -45.08 15.73
CA MET A 402 29.93 -45.26 16.75
C MET A 402 29.38 -46.23 17.79
#